data_AF-A0A915N5A5-F1
#
_entry.id   AF-A0A915N5A5-F1
#
_cell.length_a   1.000
_cell.length_b   1.000
_cell.length_c   1.000
_cell.angle_alpha   90.00
_cell.angle_beta   90.00
_cell.angle_gamma   90.00
#
_symmetry.space_group_name_H-M   'P 1'
#
loop_
_entity.id
_entity.type
_entity.pdbx_description
1 polymer ?
#
loop_
_entity_poly.entity_id
_entity_poly.type
_entity_poly.pdbx_seq_one_letter_code
_entity_poly.pdbx_strand_id
1 'polypeptide(L)'
;MIDACNAWWGESTTDGVPPSWINNFLPTDNKENDEKFEAVGHWTQMAWAKTYQIGCALKVCHKPECTGNLIDCRYYPGGNGMGSAIYQQGKPASGCGKAGRSTKYSGLCKPDPNQNN
;
A
#
# COMPACT_ATOMS: atom_id res chain seq x y z
N MET A 1 11.32 -5.91 10.41
CA MET A 1 9.95 -5.83 9.85
C MET A 1 9.37 -4.44 10.02
N ILE A 2 9.28 -3.92 11.25
CA ILE A 2 8.79 -2.54 11.49
C ILE A 2 9.59 -1.50 10.69
N ASP A 3 10.93 -1.63 10.62
CA ASP A 3 11.77 -0.69 9.87
C ASP A 3 11.42 -0.66 8.37
N ALA A 4 11.11 -1.81 7.76
CA ALA A 4 10.69 -1.87 6.37
C ALA A 4 9.33 -1.20 6.17
N CYS A 5 8.35 -1.48 7.04
CA CYS A 5 7.06 -0.81 6.97
C CYS A 5 7.18 0.72 7.13
N ASN A 6 8.04 1.19 8.03
CA ASN A 6 8.28 2.62 8.24
C ASN A 6 8.98 3.25 7.03
N ALA A 7 9.96 2.56 6.44
CA ALA A 7 10.65 3.01 5.24
C ALA A 7 9.70 3.12 4.04
N TRP A 8 8.95 2.05 3.74
CA TRP A 8 7.95 2.02 2.67
C TRP A 8 6.86 3.07 2.88
N TRP A 9 6.38 3.26 4.11
CA TRP A 9 5.41 4.33 4.38
C TRP A 9 6.01 5.74 4.19
N GLY A 10 7.31 5.89 4.49
CA GLY A 10 8.06 7.13 4.36
C GLY A 10 8.32 7.59 2.92
N GLU A 11 8.20 6.72 1.92
CA GLU A 11 8.37 7.08 0.49
C GLU A 11 7.43 8.23 0.09
N SER A 12 6.21 8.27 0.64
CA SER A 12 5.27 9.37 0.39
C SER A 12 5.76 10.74 0.84
N THR A 13 6.64 10.78 1.84
CA THR A 13 7.21 12.03 2.37
C THR A 13 8.57 12.34 1.77
N THR A 14 9.40 11.32 1.51
CA THR A 14 10.75 11.49 0.98
C THR A 14 10.74 11.74 -0.52
N ASP A 15 9.99 10.94 -1.26
CA ASP A 15 9.93 11.01 -2.72
C ASP A 15 8.69 11.77 -3.17
N GLY A 16 7.57 11.63 -2.46
CA GLY A 16 6.30 12.28 -2.81
C GLY A 16 5.54 11.50 -3.88
N VAL A 17 4.21 11.45 -3.78
CA VAL A 17 3.36 10.70 -4.73
C VAL A 17 2.64 11.68 -5.64
N PRO A 18 2.61 11.47 -6.97
CA PRO A 18 1.81 12.31 -7.87
C PRO A 18 0.35 12.38 -7.41
N PRO A 19 -0.22 13.57 -7.15
CA PRO A 19 -1.59 13.68 -6.63
C PRO A 19 -2.66 13.07 -7.55
N SER A 20 -2.41 13.02 -8.86
CA SER A 20 -3.28 12.38 -9.85
C SER A 20 -3.44 10.88 -9.61
N TRP A 21 -2.40 10.21 -9.10
CA TRP A 21 -2.40 8.78 -8.86
C TRP A 21 -3.37 8.33 -7.76
N ILE A 22 -3.72 9.23 -6.84
CA ILE A 22 -4.69 8.93 -5.77
C ILE A 22 -6.00 8.43 -6.37
N ASN A 23 -6.48 9.07 -7.44
CA ASN A 23 -7.75 8.74 -8.08
C ASN A 23 -7.58 7.91 -9.35
N ASN A 24 -6.43 7.99 -10.03
CA ASN A 24 -6.15 7.26 -11.25
C ASN A 24 -4.67 6.88 -11.33
N PHE A 25 -4.33 5.70 -10.80
CA PHE A 25 -2.95 5.21 -10.72
C PHE A 25 -2.40 4.86 -12.12
N LEU A 26 -1.38 5.61 -12.56
CA LEU A 26 -0.76 5.48 -13.89
C LEU A 26 0.77 5.44 -13.75
N PRO A 27 1.35 4.30 -13.29
CA PRO A 27 2.78 4.20 -13.00
C PRO A 27 3.66 4.06 -14.24
N THR A 28 3.12 3.70 -15.40
CA THR A 28 3.93 3.36 -16.60
C THR A 28 3.40 4.02 -17.88
N ASP A 29 2.68 5.12 -17.76
CA ASP A 29 2.18 5.89 -18.92
C ASP A 29 3.29 6.74 -19.57
N ASN A 30 4.37 7.03 -18.84
CA ASN A 30 5.56 7.69 -19.33
C ASN A 30 6.80 7.31 -18.48
N LYS A 31 7.99 7.70 -18.96
CA LYS A 31 9.28 7.36 -18.31
C LYS A 31 9.45 8.00 -16.93
N GLU A 32 8.97 9.23 -16.73
CA GLU A 32 9.04 9.89 -15.42
C GLU A 32 8.22 9.13 -14.39
N ASN A 33 7.02 8.67 -14.77
CA ASN A 33 6.16 7.89 -13.91
C ASN A 33 6.71 6.49 -13.63
N ASP A 34 7.42 5.88 -14.58
CA ASP A 34 8.12 4.60 -14.40
C ASP A 34 9.21 4.72 -13.31
N GLU A 35 10.11 5.69 -13.45
CA GLU A 35 11.12 6.02 -12.44
C GLU A 35 10.48 6.39 -11.10
N LYS A 36 9.32 7.06 -11.15
CA LYS A 36 8.59 7.44 -9.95
C LYS A 36 8.01 6.25 -9.22
N PHE A 37 7.47 5.28 -9.95
CA PHE A 37 6.87 4.09 -9.37
C PHE A 37 7.90 3.22 -8.65
N GLU A 38 9.12 3.12 -9.18
CA GLU A 38 10.23 2.45 -8.49
C GLU A 38 10.54 3.06 -7.12
N ALA A 39 10.30 4.36 -6.94
CA ALA A 39 10.54 5.07 -5.68
C ALA A 39 9.38 4.95 -4.67
N VAL A 40 8.11 4.95 -5.12
CA VAL A 40 6.93 5.04 -4.23
C VAL A 40 5.99 3.85 -4.28
N GLY A 41 6.33 2.82 -5.05
CA GLY A 41 5.47 1.66 -5.31
C GLY A 41 5.12 0.85 -4.05
N HIS A 42 5.97 0.88 -3.02
CA HIS A 42 5.67 0.23 -1.75
C HIS A 42 4.63 1.03 -0.97
N TRP A 43 4.78 2.36 -0.88
CA TRP A 43 3.77 3.21 -0.26
C TRP A 43 2.40 3.05 -0.92
N THR A 44 2.34 3.08 -2.26
CA THR A 44 1.05 3.00 -2.96
C THR A 44 0.35 1.68 -2.67
N GLN A 45 1.10 0.57 -2.56
CA GLN A 45 0.55 -0.72 -2.16
C GLN A 45 0.10 -0.73 -0.69
N MET A 46 0.87 -0.13 0.24
CA MET A 46 0.47 -0.03 1.65
C MET A 46 -0.79 0.82 1.86
N ALA A 47 -0.93 1.90 1.10
CA ALA A 47 -2.05 2.83 1.19
C ALA A 47 -3.30 2.37 0.42
N TRP A 48 -3.23 1.23 -0.27
CA TRP A 48 -4.29 0.77 -1.16
C TRP A 48 -5.55 0.37 -0.39
N ALA A 49 -6.62 1.16 -0.47
CA ALA A 49 -7.79 1.03 0.41
C ALA A 49 -8.57 -0.29 0.23
N LYS A 50 -8.45 -0.95 -0.93
CA LYS A 50 -9.08 -2.24 -1.18
C LYS A 50 -8.31 -3.40 -0.56
N THR A 51 -7.04 -3.22 -0.21
CA THR A 51 -6.21 -4.23 0.42
C THR A 51 -6.55 -4.34 1.90
N TYR A 52 -6.84 -5.55 2.37
CA TYR A 52 -7.20 -5.78 3.78
C TYR A 52 -6.54 -7.03 4.39
N GLN A 53 -5.86 -7.83 3.57
CA GLN A 53 -5.03 -8.94 4.02
C GLN A 53 -3.57 -8.69 3.62
N ILE A 54 -2.67 -8.99 4.55
CA ILE A 54 -1.23 -8.91 4.35
C ILE A 54 -0.57 -10.13 4.97
N GLY A 55 0.39 -10.72 4.25
CA GLY A 55 1.26 -11.77 4.76
C GLY A 55 2.69 -11.44 4.41
N CYS A 56 3.58 -11.43 5.40
CA CYS A 56 4.99 -11.08 5.21
C CYS A 56 5.92 -12.21 5.63
N ALA A 57 7.06 -12.31 4.96
CA ALA A 57 8.16 -13.20 5.29
C ALA A 57 9.45 -12.39 5.48
N LEU A 58 10.32 -12.88 6.37
CA LEU A 58 11.66 -12.34 6.59
C LEU A 58 12.67 -13.46 6.34
N LYS A 59 13.67 -13.18 5.50
CA LYS A 59 14.85 -14.01 5.34
C LYS A 59 16.08 -13.20 5.72
N VAL A 60 16.74 -13.63 6.79
CA VAL A 60 18.06 -13.10 7.16
C VAL A 60 19.10 -13.84 6.32
N CYS A 61 19.86 -13.09 5.53
CA CYS A 61 20.89 -13.65 4.68
C CYS A 61 22.30 -13.27 5.20
N HIS A 62 23.17 -14.28 5.25
CA HIS A 62 24.54 -14.16 5.75
C HIS A 62 25.60 -14.53 4.70
N LYS A 63 25.24 -14.60 3.41
CA LYS A 63 26.13 -15.05 2.34
C LYS A 63 26.46 -13.92 1.36
N PRO A 64 27.58 -13.96 0.63
CA PRO A 64 27.91 -12.92 -0.35
C PRO A 64 26.82 -12.70 -1.41
N GLU A 65 26.08 -13.75 -1.79
CA GLU A 65 25.03 -13.69 -2.82
C GLU A 65 23.71 -13.09 -2.32
N CYS A 66 23.55 -12.95 -1.00
CA CYS A 66 22.44 -12.26 -0.35
C CYS A 66 22.96 -11.76 1.00
N THR A 67 23.26 -10.47 1.11
CA THR A 67 23.71 -9.88 2.38
C THR A 67 22.59 -9.01 2.94
N GLY A 68 22.21 -9.24 4.20
CA GLY A 68 21.21 -8.42 4.90
C GLY A 68 19.87 -9.13 5.10
N ASN A 69 18.84 -8.35 5.42
CA ASN A 69 17.49 -8.83 5.68
C ASN A 69 16.61 -8.60 4.45
N LEU A 70 16.08 -9.68 3.87
CA LEU A 70 15.06 -9.60 2.83
C LEU A 70 13.68 -9.71 3.49
N ILE A 71 12.83 -8.70 3.29
CA ILE A 71 11.44 -8.71 3.72
C ILE A 71 10.57 -8.65 2.48
N ASP A 72 9.65 -9.62 2.35
CA ASP A 72 8.67 -9.67 1.29
C ASP A 72 7.26 -9.67 1.92
N CYS A 73 6.35 -8.87 1.39
CA CYS A 73 4.98 -8.79 1.85
C CYS A 73 4.04 -8.93 0.66
N ARG A 74 3.10 -9.87 0.78
CA ARG A 74 2.01 -10.07 -0.18
C ARG A 74 0.73 -9.46 0.35
N TYR A 75 -0.02 -8.86 -0.56
CA TYR A 75 -1.22 -8.09 -0.26
C TYR A 75 -2.41 -8.68 -1.01
N TYR A 76 -3.56 -8.77 -0.32
CA TYR A 76 -4.81 -9.21 -0.93
C TYR A 76 -6.02 -8.36 -0.49
N PRO A 77 -6.91 -8.01 -1.42
CA PRO A 77 -6.64 -7.86 -2.85
C PRO A 77 -5.36 -7.05 -3.12
N GLY A 78 -4.65 -7.38 -4.20
CA GLY A 78 -3.45 -6.65 -4.60
C GLY A 78 -3.76 -5.21 -4.97
N GLY A 79 -2.79 -4.33 -4.74
CA GLY A 79 -2.84 -2.92 -5.10
C GLY A 79 -2.12 -2.63 -6.41
N ASN A 80 -1.73 -1.37 -6.59
CA ASN A 80 -0.97 -0.90 -7.75
C ASN A 80 -1.61 -1.29 -9.10
N GLY A 81 -2.94 -1.41 -9.12
CA GLY A 81 -3.71 -1.71 -10.32
C GLY A 81 -3.80 -0.46 -11.20
N MET A 82 -3.28 -0.52 -12.41
CA MET A 82 -3.38 0.59 -13.36
C MET A 82 -4.82 1.04 -13.57
N GLY A 83 -5.04 2.35 -13.66
CA GLY A 83 -6.36 2.94 -13.86
C GLY A 83 -7.25 2.94 -12.61
N SER A 84 -6.77 2.41 -11.49
CA SER A 84 -7.53 2.33 -10.24
C SER A 84 -7.12 3.42 -9.26
N ALA A 85 -8.04 3.85 -8.40
CA ALA A 85 -7.71 4.72 -7.29
C ALA A 85 -6.96 3.95 -6.19
N ILE A 86 -5.91 4.55 -5.63
CA ILE A 86 -5.22 4.03 -4.43
C ILE A 86 -6.22 3.99 -3.26
N TYR A 87 -6.93 5.10 -3.05
CA TYR A 87 -8.03 5.21 -2.12
C TYR A 87 -9.00 6.30 -2.58
N GLN A 88 -10.25 6.22 -2.15
CA GLN A 88 -11.23 7.27 -2.41
C GLN A 88 -11.00 8.45 -1.47
N GLN A 89 -10.82 9.65 -2.02
CA GLN A 89 -10.68 10.87 -1.22
C GLN A 89 -12.00 11.24 -0.54
N GLY A 90 -11.92 11.66 0.72
CA GLY A 90 -13.10 12.06 1.50
C GLY A 90 -12.81 12.19 2.98
N LYS A 91 -13.88 12.38 3.77
CA LYS A 91 -13.76 12.38 5.24
C LYS A 91 -13.35 10.97 5.70
N PRO A 92 -12.50 10.84 6.73
CA PRO A 92 -12.08 9.53 7.21
C PRO A 92 -13.26 8.61 7.51
N ALA A 93 -13.21 7.37 7.01
CA ALA A 93 -14.24 6.35 7.15
C ALA A 93 -15.64 6.68 6.58
N SER A 94 -15.81 7.75 5.78
CA SER A 94 -17.12 8.05 5.18
C SER A 94 -17.56 7.03 4.12
N GLY A 95 -16.62 6.29 3.53
CA GLY A 95 -16.86 5.24 2.53
C GLY A 95 -17.05 3.83 3.09
N CYS A 96 -17.13 3.64 4.41
CA CYS A 96 -17.13 2.29 5.00
C CYS A 96 -18.45 1.50 4.84
N GLY A 97 -19.49 2.10 4.29
CA GLY A 97 -20.78 1.45 4.04
C GLY A 97 -21.30 0.65 5.24
N LYS A 98 -21.70 -0.61 5.00
CA LYS A 98 -22.24 -1.51 6.04
C LYS A 98 -21.20 -1.99 7.05
N ALA A 99 -19.92 -2.07 6.69
CA ALA A 99 -18.85 -2.45 7.62
C ALA A 99 -18.73 -1.41 8.74
N GLY A 100 -18.95 -0.12 8.41
CA GLY A 100 -18.89 0.98 9.35
C GLY A 100 -17.45 1.32 9.80
N ARG A 101 -17.33 2.36 10.61
CA ARG A 101 -16.05 2.88 11.12
C ARG A 101 -15.48 1.99 12.21
N SER A 102 -14.16 1.78 12.20
CA SER A 102 -13.45 1.08 13.28
C SER A 102 -13.48 1.89 14.58
N THR A 103 -13.69 1.20 15.71
CA THR A 103 -13.65 1.81 17.05
C THR A 103 -12.22 2.04 17.54
N LYS A 104 -11.25 1.30 17.01
CA LYS A 104 -9.84 1.40 17.38
C LYS A 104 -9.08 2.37 16.49
N TYR A 105 -9.37 2.34 15.18
CA TYR A 105 -8.67 3.13 14.18
C TYR A 105 -9.66 4.06 13.50
N SER A 106 -9.75 5.29 13.99
CA SER A 106 -10.77 6.24 13.52
C SER A 106 -10.64 6.52 12.01
N GLY A 107 -9.47 6.38 11.41
CA GLY A 107 -9.27 6.53 9.96
C GLY A 107 -9.79 5.38 9.10
N LEU A 108 -10.11 4.22 9.69
CA LEU A 108 -10.32 2.96 8.95
C LEU A 108 -11.74 2.40 9.10
N CYS A 109 -12.10 1.56 8.14
CA CYS A 109 -13.31 0.73 8.22
C CYS A 109 -13.09 -0.49 9.12
N LYS A 110 -14.18 -1.07 9.62
CA LYS A 110 -14.12 -2.40 10.22
C LYS A 110 -13.79 -3.45 9.14
N PRO A 111 -13.19 -4.60 9.51
CA PRO A 111 -13.14 -5.75 8.62
C PRO A 111 -14.55 -6.11 8.14
N ASP A 112 -14.72 -6.39 6.85
CA ASP A 112 -16.03 -6.76 6.30
C ASP A 112 -16.42 -8.16 6.81
N PRO A 113 -17.55 -8.31 7.54
CA PRO A 113 -18.01 -9.60 8.03
C PRO A 113 -18.48 -10.58 6.92
N ASN A 114 -18.64 -10.12 5.67
CA ASN A 114 -19.18 -10.92 4.56
C ASN A 114 -18.18 -11.24 3.44
N GLN A 115 -16.93 -10.77 3.52
CA GLN A 115 -15.88 -11.16 2.57
C GLN A 115 -15.17 -12.41 3.11
N ASN A 116 -15.87 -13.55 3.01
CA ASN A 116 -15.28 -14.88 3.18
C ASN A 116 -14.43 -15.18 1.94
N ASN A 117 -13.19 -15.56 2.19
CA ASN A 117 -12.19 -15.99 1.21
C ASN A 117 -12.74 -16.93 0.13
#